data_AF-A0A7V2KSG2-F1
#
_entry.id   AF-A0A7V2KSG2-F1
#
_cell.length_a   1.000
_cell.length_b   1.000
_cell.length_c   1.000
_cell.angle_alpha   90.00
_cell.angle_beta   90.00
_cell.angle_gamma   90.00
#
_symmetry.space_group_name_H-M   'P 1'
#
loop_
_entity.id
_entity.type
_entity.pdbx_description
1 polymer ?
#
loop_
_entity_poly.entity_id
_entity_poly.type
_entity_poly.pdbx_seq_one_letter_code
_entity_poly.pdbx_strand_id
1 'polypeptide(L)'
;MPDEEILKARDESLAHLKSIYRDDAETIIADARYGFISGLLKDVLSKPPVEQLTLSDKIDRILVNRWLGIPLLLLVIFALFQFVFALSSPLMDWISQFFDWLADFAIGVSPEWLGSLLANGVLGGVGTVLTFIPPIFLMFIAIS
;
A
#
# COMPACT_ATOMS: atom_id res chain seq x y z
N MET A 1 9.89 40.97 50.04
CA MET A 1 8.65 40.64 49.31
C MET A 1 8.44 39.15 49.44
N PRO A 2 7.26 38.65 49.85
CA PRO A 2 7.01 37.22 50.12
C PRO A 2 7.33 36.30 48.94
N ASP A 3 7.23 36.84 47.72
CA ASP A 3 7.47 36.09 46.49
C ASP A 3 8.92 35.62 46.34
N GLU A 4 9.90 36.38 46.87
CA GLU A 4 11.33 36.09 46.71
C GLU A 4 11.77 34.87 47.55
N GLU A 5 11.18 34.71 48.73
CA GLU A 5 11.38 33.53 49.58
C GLU A 5 10.77 32.26 48.96
N ILE A 6 9.60 32.40 48.33
CA ILE A 6 8.93 31.28 47.63
C ILE A 6 9.75 30.82 46.42
N LEU A 7 10.28 31.76 45.63
CA LEU A 7 11.10 31.39 44.47
C LEU A 7 12.39 30.70 44.89
N LYS A 8 13.04 31.18 45.95
CA LYS A 8 14.25 30.56 46.50
C LYS A 8 14.00 29.14 47.02
N ALA A 9 12.92 28.94 47.78
CA ALA A 9 12.53 27.62 48.29
C ALA A 9 12.21 26.63 47.15
N ARG A 10 11.58 27.12 46.07
CA ARG A 10 11.31 26.33 44.86
C ARG A 10 12.60 25.90 44.17
N ASP A 11 13.56 26.81 44.00
CA ASP A 11 14.84 26.50 43.33
C ASP A 11 15.69 25.52 44.15
N GLU A 12 15.71 25.68 45.48
CA GLU A 12 16.35 24.71 46.40
C GLU A 12 15.72 23.31 46.28
N SER A 13 14.39 23.25 46.22
CA SER A 13 13.65 21.98 46.07
C SER A 13 13.91 21.32 44.70
N LEU A 14 13.95 22.10 43.62
CA LEU A 14 14.27 21.60 42.28
C LEU A 14 15.71 21.08 42.20
N ALA A 15 16.66 21.80 42.80
CA ALA A 15 18.06 21.36 42.86
C ALA A 15 18.21 20.05 43.66
N HIS A 16 17.48 19.93 44.78
CA HIS A 16 17.46 18.72 45.58
C HIS A 16 16.90 17.53 44.79
N LEU A 17 15.75 17.67 44.14
CA LEU A 17 15.14 16.61 43.32
C LEU A 17 16.06 16.21 42.15
N LYS A 18 16.67 17.17 41.47
CA LYS A 18 17.61 16.92 40.37
C LYS A 18 18.86 16.16 40.85
N SER A 19 19.32 16.40 42.08
CA SER A 19 20.47 15.67 42.65
C SER A 19 20.17 14.19 42.93
N ILE A 20 18.92 13.87 43.29
CA ILE A 20 18.49 12.51 43.64
C ILE A 20 18.13 11.73 42.38
N TYR A 21 17.26 12.31 41.55
CA TYR A 21 16.64 11.61 40.42
C TYR A 21 17.37 11.84 39.10
N ARG A 22 18.31 12.79 39.04
CA ARG A 22 19.08 13.16 37.83
C ARG A 22 18.25 13.65 36.64
N ASP A 23 16.95 13.84 36.84
CA ASP A 23 16.01 14.34 35.86
C ASP A 23 15.32 15.60 36.36
N ASP A 24 14.67 16.33 35.45
CA ASP A 24 13.90 17.51 35.77
C ASP A 24 12.55 17.13 36.43
N ALA A 25 12.02 18.01 37.29
CA ALA A 25 10.83 17.73 38.08
C ALA A 25 9.59 17.32 37.25
N GLU A 26 9.48 17.85 36.03
CA GLU A 26 8.43 17.50 35.08
C GLU A 26 8.49 16.02 34.67
N THR A 27 9.69 15.52 34.37
CA THR A 27 9.94 14.10 34.03
C THR A 27 9.64 13.20 35.22
N ILE A 28 10.10 13.58 36.42
CA ILE A 28 9.86 12.82 37.65
C ILE A 28 8.35 12.67 37.92
N ILE A 29 7.59 13.75 37.75
CA ILE A 29 6.13 13.74 37.93
C ILE A 29 5.45 12.90 36.84
N ALA A 30 5.89 13.01 35.59
CA ALA A 30 5.37 12.22 34.49
C ALA A 30 5.58 10.72 34.73
N ASP A 31 6.79 10.30 35.11
CA ASP A 31 7.13 8.91 35.39
C ASP A 31 6.34 8.36 36.57
N ALA A 32 6.17 9.13 37.64
CA ALA A 32 5.34 8.73 38.77
C ALA A 32 3.87 8.50 38.35
N ARG A 33 3.31 9.37 37.50
CA ARG A 33 1.95 9.23 36.97
C ARG A 33 1.82 8.01 36.05
N TYR A 34 2.75 7.82 35.12
CA TYR A 34 2.74 6.67 34.22
C TYR A 34 2.97 5.36 34.97
N GLY A 35 3.83 5.36 35.99
CA GLY A 35 4.05 4.22 36.88
C GLY A 35 2.78 3.85 37.64
N PHE A 36 2.07 4.83 38.21
CA PHE A 36 0.78 4.60 38.86
C PHE A 36 -0.29 4.05 37.91
N ILE A 37 -0.45 4.68 36.73
CA ILE A 37 -1.40 4.22 35.71
C ILE A 37 -1.06 2.79 35.27
N SER A 38 0.21 2.49 35.03
CA SER A 38 0.65 1.16 34.62
C SER A 38 0.41 0.10 35.68
N GLY A 39 0.59 0.46 36.96
CA GLY A 39 0.23 -0.39 38.10
C GLY A 39 -1.27 -0.68 38.15
N LEU A 40 -2.09 0.37 38.08
CA LEU A 40 -3.55 0.25 38.11
C LEU A 40 -4.09 -0.53 36.91
N LEU A 41 -3.51 -0.35 35.73
CA LEU A 41 -3.85 -1.14 34.55
C LEU A 41 -3.55 -2.62 34.76
N LYS A 42 -2.46 -3.01 35.43
CA LYS A 42 -2.19 -4.43 35.71
C LYS A 42 -3.23 -5.07 36.63
N ASP A 43 -3.76 -4.32 37.59
CA ASP A 43 -4.74 -4.83 38.56
C ASP A 43 -6.17 -4.88 37.99
N VAL A 44 -6.51 -3.96 37.09
CA VAL A 44 -7.88 -3.80 36.56
C VAL A 44 -8.04 -4.42 35.16
N LEU A 45 -6.99 -4.43 34.34
CA LEU A 45 -7.03 -4.98 32.98
C LEU A 45 -6.58 -6.44 32.98
N SER A 46 -7.53 -7.36 32.96
CA SER A 46 -7.26 -8.74 32.56
C SER A 46 -7.03 -8.81 31.05
N LYS A 47 -5.77 -8.72 30.61
CA LYS A 47 -5.41 -9.07 29.23
C LYS A 47 -5.58 -10.58 29.04
N PRO A 48 -6.28 -11.04 27.99
CA PRO A 48 -6.27 -12.46 27.66
C PRO A 48 -4.82 -12.91 27.44
N PRO A 49 -4.42 -14.09 27.95
CA PRO A 49 -3.02 -14.54 27.99
C PRO A 49 -2.41 -14.84 26.62
N VAL A 50 -3.20 -14.78 25.56
CA VAL A 50 -2.78 -15.11 24.20
C VAL A 50 -3.48 -14.11 23.28
N GLU A 51 -2.70 -13.24 22.62
CA GLU A 51 -3.11 -12.72 21.31
C GLU A 51 -3.36 -13.97 20.46
N GLN A 52 -4.62 -14.36 20.32
CA GLN A 52 -4.96 -15.49 19.47
C GLN A 52 -4.47 -15.11 18.08
N LEU A 53 -3.46 -15.84 17.59
CA LEU A 53 -2.94 -15.65 16.25
C LEU A 53 -4.13 -15.62 15.30
N THR A 54 -4.37 -14.43 14.76
CA THR A 54 -5.46 -14.20 13.83
C THR A 54 -5.20 -15.02 12.58
N LEU A 55 -6.24 -15.27 11.78
CA LEU A 55 -6.03 -15.91 10.48
C LEU A 55 -5.06 -15.08 9.62
N SER A 56 -5.06 -13.75 9.78
CA SER A 56 -4.08 -12.84 9.19
C SER A 56 -2.65 -13.19 9.60
N ASP A 57 -2.38 -13.37 10.90
CA ASP A 57 -1.04 -13.68 11.41
C ASP A 57 -0.50 -15.02 10.89
N LYS A 58 -1.39 -16.00 10.68
CA LYS A 58 -1.02 -17.30 10.12
C LYS A 58 -0.68 -17.20 8.63
N ILE A 59 -1.46 -16.44 7.88
CA ILE A 59 -1.22 -16.20 6.46
C ILE A 59 0.09 -15.44 6.30
N ASP A 60 0.29 -14.35 7.04
CA ASP A 60 1.52 -13.55 6.99
C ASP A 60 2.77 -14.37 7.28
N ARG A 61 2.72 -15.30 8.26
CA ARG A 61 3.85 -16.18 8.53
C ARG A 61 4.24 -17.08 7.35
N ILE A 62 3.27 -17.46 6.52
CA ILE A 62 3.50 -18.24 5.30
C ILE A 62 3.98 -17.31 4.17
N LEU A 63 3.33 -16.15 3.99
CA LEU A 63 3.67 -15.16 2.96
C LEU A 63 5.10 -14.60 3.15
N VAL A 64 5.53 -14.36 4.39
CA VAL A 64 6.79 -13.71 4.76
C VAL A 64 7.94 -14.73 4.96
N ASN A 65 7.67 -16.02 4.82
CA ASN A 65 8.71 -17.04 4.96
C ASN A 65 9.80 -16.86 3.89
N ARG A 66 11.08 -16.83 4.30
CA ARG A 66 12.24 -16.65 3.42
C ARG A 66 12.30 -17.62 2.24
N TRP A 67 11.77 -18.84 2.39
CA TRP A 67 11.80 -19.86 1.34
C TRP A 67 10.48 -19.99 0.57
N LEU A 68 9.33 -19.84 1.22
CA LEU A 68 8.02 -19.99 0.59
C LEU A 68 7.47 -18.67 0.04
N GLY A 69 7.92 -17.53 0.57
CA GLY A 69 7.46 -16.22 0.16
C GLY A 69 7.78 -15.90 -1.29
N ILE A 70 9.00 -16.18 -1.76
CA ILE A 70 9.39 -15.94 -3.18
C ILE A 70 8.54 -16.79 -4.15
N PRO A 71 8.45 -18.13 -4.02
CA PRO A 71 7.60 -18.94 -4.91
C PRO A 71 6.12 -18.55 -4.87
N LEU A 72 5.59 -18.25 -3.69
CA LEU A 72 4.19 -17.89 -3.54
C LEU A 72 3.90 -16.52 -4.15
N LEU A 73 4.79 -15.55 -3.96
CA LEU A 73 4.69 -14.23 -4.60
C LEU A 73 4.69 -14.37 -6.12
N LEU A 74 5.59 -15.19 -6.69
CA LEU A 74 5.59 -15.46 -8.12
C LEU A 74 4.29 -16.13 -8.57
N LEU A 75 3.76 -17.07 -7.79
CA LEU A 75 2.49 -17.73 -8.09
C LEU A 75 1.32 -16.74 -8.09
N VAL A 76 1.26 -15.84 -7.11
CA VAL A 76 0.20 -14.81 -7.03
C VAL A 76 0.31 -13.83 -8.20
N ILE A 77 1.52 -13.35 -8.52
CA ILE A 77 1.76 -12.47 -9.67
C ILE A 77 1.37 -13.20 -10.96
N PHE A 78 1.77 -14.46 -11.11
CA PHE A 78 1.41 -15.27 -12.27
C PHE A 78 -0.10 -15.46 -12.39
N ALA A 79 -0.79 -15.78 -11.29
CA ALA A 79 -2.23 -15.92 -11.25
C ALA A 79 -2.95 -14.62 -11.62
N LEU A 80 -2.46 -13.48 -11.13
CA LEU A 80 -2.95 -12.15 -11.51
C LEU A 80 -2.79 -11.89 -13.01
N PHE A 81 -1.61 -12.16 -13.59
CA PHE A 81 -1.39 -12.02 -15.02
C PHE A 81 -2.31 -12.93 -15.84
N GLN A 82 -2.44 -14.20 -15.44
CA GLN A 82 -3.35 -15.14 -16.10
C GLN A 82 -4.80 -14.65 -16.05
N PHE A 83 -5.24 -14.15 -14.90
CA PHE A 83 -6.58 -13.58 -14.74
C PHE A 83 -6.79 -12.37 -15.66
N VAL A 84 -5.85 -11.41 -15.66
CA VAL A 84 -5.93 -10.20 -16.49
C VAL A 84 -5.96 -10.56 -17.97
N PHE A 85 -5.04 -11.41 -18.44
CA PHE A 85 -4.98 -11.79 -19.86
C PHE A 85 -6.16 -12.65 -20.31
N ALA A 86 -6.63 -13.58 -19.46
CA ALA A 86 -7.78 -14.43 -19.80
C ALA A 86 -9.05 -13.60 -19.99
N LEU A 87 -9.23 -12.56 -19.16
CA LEU A 87 -10.39 -11.67 -19.26
C LEU A 87 -10.22 -10.60 -20.33
N SER A 88 -8.99 -10.13 -20.58
CA SER A 88 -8.71 -9.09 -21.58
C SER A 88 -8.69 -9.64 -23.01
N SER A 89 -8.27 -10.88 -23.23
CA SER A 89 -8.16 -11.50 -24.57
C SER A 89 -9.41 -11.30 -25.44
N PRO A 90 -10.64 -11.65 -25.01
CA PRO A 90 -11.81 -11.46 -25.85
C PRO A 90 -12.08 -9.98 -26.18
N LEU A 91 -11.76 -9.06 -25.27
CA LEU A 91 -11.90 -7.62 -25.50
C LEU A 91 -10.84 -7.10 -26.49
N MET A 92 -9.61 -7.61 -26.39
CA MET A 92 -8.53 -7.32 -27.33
C MET A 92 -8.91 -7.77 -28.74
N ASP A 93 -9.45 -8.98 -28.87
CA ASP A 93 -9.85 -9.55 -30.15
C ASP A 93 -10.97 -8.74 -30.80
N TRP A 94 -11.95 -8.25 -30.02
CA TRP A 94 -13.00 -7.36 -30.53
C TRP A 94 -12.46 -6.03 -31.03
N ILE A 95 -11.52 -5.43 -30.29
CA ILE A 95 -10.87 -4.18 -30.72
C ILE A 95 -10.08 -4.43 -32.01
N SER A 96 -9.28 -5.50 -32.08
CA SER A 96 -8.52 -5.84 -33.28
C SER A 96 -9.44 -6.00 -34.49
N GLN A 97 -10.47 -6.84 -34.38
CA GLN A 97 -11.42 -7.09 -35.47
C GLN A 97 -12.13 -5.82 -35.93
N PHE A 98 -12.47 -4.91 -35.01
CA PHE A 98 -13.06 -3.62 -35.36
C PHE A 98 -12.10 -2.74 -36.17
N PHE A 99 -10.83 -2.69 -35.78
CA PHE A 99 -9.82 -1.90 -36.51
C PHE A 99 -9.43 -2.55 -37.84
N ASP A 100 -9.37 -3.87 -37.91
CA ASP A 100 -9.12 -4.61 -39.15
C ASP A 100 -10.27 -4.37 -40.15
N TRP A 101 -11.53 -4.47 -39.69
CA TRP A 101 -12.70 -4.14 -40.49
C TRP A 101 -12.65 -2.70 -41.01
N LEU A 102 -12.25 -1.74 -40.17
CA LEU A 102 -12.13 -0.34 -40.58
C LEU A 102 -10.98 -0.12 -41.58
N ALA A 103 -9.88 -0.87 -41.43
CA ALA A 103 -8.74 -0.84 -42.33
C ALA A 103 -9.10 -1.36 -43.72
N ASP A 104 -9.94 -2.40 -43.82
CA ASP A 104 -10.43 -2.93 -45.09
C ASP A 104 -11.20 -1.87 -45.90
N PHE A 105 -11.97 -0.98 -45.24
CA PHE A 105 -12.60 0.15 -45.92
C PHE A 105 -11.59 1.20 -46.39
N ALA A 106 -10.52 1.43 -45.62
CA ALA A 106 -9.50 2.41 -45.96
C ALA A 106 -8.63 1.97 -47.15
N ILE A 107 -8.45 0.65 -47.37
CA ILE A 107 -7.70 0.11 -48.51
C ILE A 107 -8.30 0.52 -49.86
N GLY A 108 -9.63 0.71 -49.94
CA GLY A 108 -10.33 1.14 -51.16
C GLY A 108 -10.08 2.59 -51.58
N VAL A 109 -9.35 3.38 -50.78
CA VAL A 109 -9.08 4.80 -51.06
C VAL A 109 -7.98 4.93 -52.12
N SER A 110 -8.30 5.62 -53.22
CA SER A 110 -7.33 6.01 -54.25
C SER A 110 -6.71 7.38 -53.92
N PRO A 111 -5.40 7.58 -54.15
CA PRO A 111 -4.41 6.64 -54.70
C PRO A 111 -3.98 5.56 -53.69
N GLU A 112 -3.50 4.43 -54.19
CA GLU A 112 -3.18 3.22 -53.40
C GLU A 112 -2.19 3.44 -52.24
N TRP A 113 -1.24 4.37 -52.41
CA TRP A 113 -0.31 4.75 -51.34
C TRP A 113 -1.02 5.43 -50.15
N LEU A 114 -2.14 6.12 -50.39
CA LEU A 114 -2.92 6.79 -49.35
C LEU A 114 -3.80 5.78 -48.60
N GLY A 115 -4.46 4.86 -49.33
CA GLY A 115 -5.24 3.80 -48.71
C GLY A 115 -4.37 2.89 -47.82
N SER A 116 -3.19 2.51 -48.29
CA SER A 116 -2.24 1.71 -47.51
C SER A 116 -1.67 2.46 -46.29
N LEU A 117 -1.42 3.78 -46.39
CA LEU A 117 -0.98 4.61 -45.27
C LEU A 117 -2.07 4.70 -44.18
N LEU A 118 -3.33 4.86 -44.57
CA LEU A 118 -4.45 4.94 -43.64
C LEU A 118 -4.74 3.59 -42.98
N ALA A 119 -4.83 2.52 -43.77
CA ALA A 119 -5.13 1.18 -43.28
C ALA A 119 -4.01 0.62 -42.39
N ASN A 120 -2.79 0.52 -42.91
CA ASN A 120 -1.69 -0.15 -42.21
C ASN A 120 -0.93 0.81 -41.27
N GLY A 121 -0.81 2.08 -41.64
CA GLY A 121 -0.08 3.06 -40.85
C GLY A 121 -0.91 3.57 -39.68
N VAL A 122 -2.02 4.26 -39.99
CA VAL A 122 -2.83 4.91 -38.95
C VAL A 122 -3.70 3.91 -38.21
N LEU A 123 -4.57 3.17 -38.91
CA LEU A 123 -5.54 2.28 -38.28
C LEU A 123 -4.88 1.07 -37.61
N GLY A 124 -3.93 0.43 -38.30
CA GLY A 124 -3.13 -0.65 -37.70
C GLY A 124 -2.32 -0.20 -36.48
N GLY A 125 -1.70 0.98 -36.55
CA GLY A 125 -0.95 1.55 -35.43
C GLY A 125 -1.84 1.88 -34.22
N VAL A 126 -2.95 2.59 -34.45
CA VAL A 126 -3.91 2.98 -33.40
C VAL A 126 -4.60 1.75 -32.81
N GLY A 127 -5.01 0.79 -33.65
CA GLY A 127 -5.59 -0.47 -33.21
C GLY A 127 -4.65 -1.24 -32.28
N THR A 128 -3.36 -1.32 -32.63
CA THR A 128 -2.34 -1.97 -31.79
C THR A 128 -2.19 -1.32 -30.42
N VAL A 129 -2.24 0.01 -30.33
CA VAL A 129 -2.16 0.70 -29.03
C VAL A 129 -3.44 0.47 -28.22
N LEU A 130 -4.60 0.49 -28.86
CA LEU A 130 -5.90 0.33 -28.19
C LEU A 130 -6.14 -1.08 -27.66
N THR A 131 -5.58 -2.12 -28.28
CA THR A 131 -5.66 -3.49 -27.73
C THR A 131 -4.94 -3.62 -26.38
N PHE A 132 -4.03 -2.72 -26.00
CA PHE A 132 -3.44 -2.72 -24.65
C PHE A 132 -4.34 -2.10 -23.57
N ILE A 133 -5.41 -1.37 -23.93
CA ILE A 133 -6.28 -0.74 -22.93
C ILE A 133 -6.99 -1.76 -22.03
N PRO A 134 -7.65 -2.81 -22.56
CA PRO A 134 -8.32 -3.80 -21.71
C PRO A 134 -7.42 -4.44 -20.64
N PRO A 135 -6.22 -4.98 -20.96
CA PRO A 135 -5.37 -5.57 -19.93
C PRO A 135 -4.83 -4.53 -18.93
N ILE A 136 -4.49 -3.30 -19.37
CA ILE A 136 -4.03 -2.24 -18.46
C ILE A 136 -5.14 -1.87 -17.47
N PHE A 137 -6.36 -1.68 -17.96
CA PHE A 137 -7.51 -1.34 -17.13
C PHE A 137 -7.81 -2.44 -16.10
N LEU A 138 -7.81 -3.69 -16.52
CA LEU A 138 -8.02 -4.84 -15.63
C LEU A 138 -6.90 -5.01 -14.61
N MET A 139 -5.65 -4.71 -15.00
CA MET A 139 -4.52 -4.72 -14.07
C MET A 139 -4.69 -3.66 -12.97
N PHE A 140 -5.16 -2.45 -13.32
CA PHE A 140 -5.48 -1.44 -12.31
C PHE A 140 -6.59 -1.89 -11.36
N ILE A 141 -7.66 -2.50 -11.87
CA ILE A 141 -8.74 -3.04 -11.03
C ILE A 141 -8.23 -4.17 -10.11
N ALA A 142 -7.37 -5.04 -10.61
CA ALA A 142 -6.90 -6.20 -9.86
C ALA A 142 -5.94 -5.85 -8.72
N ILE A 143 -5.27 -4.70 -8.80
CA ILE A 143 -4.30 -4.22 -7.79
C ILE A 143 -4.92 -3.19 -6.84
N SER A 144 -5.99 -2.51 -7.25
CA SER A 144 -6.61 -1.40 -6.51
C SER A 144 -7.50 -1.82 -5.34
#